data_AF-A0A9K3D9S6-F1
#
_entry.id   AF-A0A9K3D9S6-F1
#
_cell.length_a   1.000
_cell.length_b   1.000
_cell.length_c   1.000
_cell.angle_alpha   90.00
_cell.angle_beta   90.00
_cell.angle_gamma   90.00
#
_symmetry.space_group_name_H-M   'P 1'
#
loop_
_entity.id
_entity.type
_entity.pdbx_description
1 polymer ?
#
loop_
_entity_poly.entity_id
_entity_poly.type
_entity_poly.pdbx_seq_one_letter_code
_entity_poly.pdbx_strand_id
1 'polypeptide(L)'
;MYLTLREPNEFCRFPTTEIESKHPLRLYLRIKDDVYTVWKFRPQDSEGLVRRFLAANPDPSNTHAAGYGNRRCWPLAERMRLT
;
A
#
# COMPACT_ATOMS: atom_id res chain seq x y z
N MET A 1 26.66 4.92 -22.43
CA MET A 1 25.85 6.01 -21.83
C MET A 1 25.95 5.84 -20.32
N TYR A 2 26.67 6.72 -19.64
CA TYR A 2 27.15 6.53 -18.27
C TYR A 2 26.01 6.27 -17.29
N LEU A 3 26.03 5.10 -16.64
CA LEU A 3 25.33 4.88 -15.38
C LEU A 3 26.07 5.75 -14.35
N THR A 4 25.62 6.99 -14.15
CA THR A 4 26.09 7.79 -13.03
C THR A 4 25.72 7.03 -11.75
N LEU A 5 26.73 6.58 -11.02
CA LEU A 5 26.60 6.05 -9.66
C LEU A 5 25.95 7.15 -8.82
N ARG A 6 24.61 7.12 -8.72
CA ARG A 6 23.86 7.98 -7.82
C ARG A 6 24.14 7.49 -6.40
N GLU A 7 24.46 8.42 -5.52
CA GLU A 7 24.59 8.13 -4.10
C GLU A 7 23.32 7.42 -3.60
N PRO A 8 23.46 6.44 -2.69
CA PRO A 8 22.32 5.75 -2.14
C PRO A 8 21.43 6.75 -1.39
N ASN A 9 20.12 6.60 -1.55
CA ASN A 9 19.18 7.38 -0.76
C ASN A 9 19.21 6.91 0.69
N GLU A 10 19.04 7.85 1.62
CA GLU A 10 18.74 7.52 3.00
C GLU A 10 17.34 6.87 3.14
N PHE A 11 17.10 6.22 4.29
CA PHE A 11 15.84 5.57 4.58
C PHE A 11 14.66 6.55 4.45
N CYS A 12 13.60 6.12 3.75
CA CYS A 12 12.41 6.91 3.45
C CYS A 12 12.67 8.23 2.70
N ARG A 13 13.78 8.36 1.97
CA ARG A 13 14.08 9.55 1.15
C ARG A 13 14.13 9.22 -0.34
N PHE A 14 13.68 10.20 -1.13
CA PHE A 14 13.76 10.18 -2.59
C PHE A 14 14.54 11.39 -3.07
N PRO A 15 15.25 11.29 -4.22
CA PRO A 15 15.98 12.43 -4.77
C PRO A 15 15.04 13.58 -5.18
N THR A 16 13.84 13.24 -5.64
CA THR A 16 12.83 14.22 -6.04
C THR A 16 11.40 13.68 -5.84
N THR A 17 10.44 14.61 -5.74
CA THR A 17 9.01 14.30 -5.63
C THR A 17 8.46 13.60 -6.87
N GLU A 18 9.01 13.85 -8.05
CA GLU A 18 8.60 13.17 -9.29
C GLU A 18 8.97 11.69 -9.22
N ILE A 19 10.14 11.35 -8.68
CA ILE A 19 10.56 9.95 -8.51
C ILE A 19 9.68 9.27 -7.47
N GLU A 20 9.45 9.93 -6.33
CA GLU A 20 8.54 9.43 -5.31
C GLU A 20 7.16 9.16 -5.91
N SER A 21 6.59 10.11 -6.66
CA SER A 21 5.20 10.11 -7.15
C SER A 21 4.91 9.12 -8.29
N LYS A 22 5.93 8.67 -9.05
CA LYS A 22 5.81 7.79 -10.23
C LYS A 22 5.10 6.46 -10.00
N HIS A 23 5.15 5.90 -8.79
CA HIS A 23 4.59 4.57 -8.50
C HIS A 23 3.83 4.56 -7.17
N PRO A 24 2.66 3.90 -7.04
CA PRO A 24 1.84 3.98 -5.83
C PRO A 24 2.51 3.40 -4.57
N LEU A 25 3.44 2.44 -4.68
CA LEU A 25 4.29 2.00 -3.57
C LEU A 25 5.29 3.11 -3.20
N ARG A 26 5.11 3.72 -2.01
CA ARG A 26 5.92 4.84 -1.53
C ARG A 26 7.05 4.41 -0.62
N LEU A 27 6.78 3.51 0.32
CA LEU A 27 7.77 3.07 1.29
C LEU A 27 7.77 1.55 1.36
N TYR A 28 8.97 1.00 1.52
CA TYR A 28 9.22 -0.41 1.71
C TYR A 28 10.23 -0.56 2.85
N LEU A 29 9.91 -1.43 3.80
CA LEU A 29 10.80 -1.82 4.87
C LEU A 29 10.65 -3.32 5.09
N ARG A 30 11.77 -4.01 5.26
CA ARG A 30 11.79 -5.41 5.64
C ARG A 30 12.65 -5.60 6.89
N ILE A 31 12.06 -6.18 7.91
CA ILE A 31 12.75 -6.54 9.16
C ILE A 31 12.67 -8.06 9.27
N LYS A 32 13.78 -8.76 8.98
CA LYS A 32 13.83 -10.24 8.90
C LYS A 32 12.79 -10.77 7.90
N ASP A 33 11.70 -11.33 8.42
CA ASP A 33 10.61 -11.94 7.66
C ASP A 33 9.40 -11.00 7.52
N ASP A 34 9.33 -9.93 8.32
CA ASP A 34 8.24 -8.97 8.29
C ASP A 34 8.44 -7.94 7.18
N VAL A 35 7.41 -7.75 6.37
CA VAL A 35 7.38 -6.78 5.27
C VAL A 35 6.36 -5.69 5.56
N TYR A 36 6.80 -4.44 5.51
CA TYR A 36 5.98 -3.26 5.69
C TYR A 36 5.98 -2.45 4.40
N THR A 37 4.80 -2.19 3.87
CA THR A 37 4.61 -1.41 2.64
C THR A 37 3.61 -0.30 2.85
N VAL A 38 3.92 0.91 2.36
CA VAL A 38 2.98 2.04 2.35
C VAL A 38 2.63 2.36 0.90
N TRP A 39 1.33 2.37 0.61
CA TRP A 39 0.78 2.65 -0.71
C TRP A 39 0.01 3.98 -0.71
N LYS A 40 0.19 4.77 -1.76
CA LYS A 40 -0.55 6.01 -2.02
C LYS A 40 -1.17 5.94 -3.41
N PHE A 41 -2.39 5.45 -3.48
CA PHE A 41 -3.16 5.35 -4.71
C PHE A 41 -3.81 6.70 -5.08
N ARG A 42 -3.91 6.96 -6.38
CA ARG A 42 -4.89 7.92 -6.91
C ARG A 42 -6.24 7.21 -7.08
N PRO A 43 -7.37 7.93 -7.11
CA PRO A 43 -8.70 7.32 -7.22
C PRO A 43 -8.82 6.31 -8.38
N GLN A 44 -8.25 6.64 -9.54
CA GLN A 44 -8.29 5.80 -10.73
C GLN A 44 -7.47 4.51 -10.57
N ASP A 45 -6.32 4.60 -9.89
CA ASP A 45 -5.43 3.45 -9.67
C ASP A 45 -6.08 2.44 -8.71
N SER A 46 -6.74 2.93 -7.65
CA SER A 46 -7.43 2.08 -6.67
C SER A 46 -8.65 1.39 -7.27
N GLU A 47 -9.45 2.09 -8.08
CA GLU A 47 -10.65 1.52 -8.67
C GLU A 47 -10.30 0.40 -9.67
N GLY A 48 -9.29 0.63 -10.52
CA GLY A 48 -8.80 -0.40 -11.44
C GLY A 48 -8.26 -1.63 -10.72
N LEU A 49 -7.57 -1.44 -9.59
CA LEU A 49 -7.07 -2.54 -8.76
C LEU A 49 -8.21 -3.35 -8.14
N VAL A 50 -9.18 -2.68 -7.50
CA VAL A 50 -10.32 -3.33 -6.85
C VAL A 50 -11.15 -4.10 -7.87
N ARG A 51 -11.44 -3.51 -9.03
CA ARG A 51 -12.19 -4.18 -10.11
C ARG A 51 -11.49 -5.46 -10.60
N ARG A 52 -10.17 -5.41 -10.82
CA ARG A 52 -9.40 -6.60 -11.21
C ARG A 52 -9.43 -7.68 -10.12
N PHE A 53 -9.32 -7.28 -8.85
CA PHE A 53 -9.37 -8.20 -7.73
C PHE A 53 -10.73 -8.90 -7.64
N LEU A 54 -11.85 -8.15 -7.73
CA LEU A 54 -13.20 -8.69 -7.68
C LEU A 54 -13.57 -9.51 -8.92
N ALA A 55 -13.03 -9.18 -10.09
CA ALA A 55 -13.20 -9.99 -11.29
C ALA A 55 -12.55 -11.37 -11.15
N ALA A 56 -11.38 -11.44 -10.49
CA ALA A 56 -10.70 -12.70 -10.19
C ALA A 56 -11.29 -13.43 -8.97
N ASN A 57 -11.89 -12.69 -8.03
CA ASN A 57 -12.48 -13.21 -6.79
C ASN A 57 -13.88 -12.59 -6.56
N PRO A 58 -14.91 -13.08 -7.25
CA PRO A 58 -16.27 -12.55 -7.10
C PRO A 58 -16.82 -12.82 -5.69
N ASP A 59 -17.31 -11.78 -5.01
CA ASP A 59 -17.95 -11.87 -3.68
C ASP A 59 -19.36 -11.27 -3.73
N PRO A 60 -20.38 -12.05 -4.16
CA PRO A 60 -21.75 -11.58 -4.25
C PRO A 60 -22.39 -11.32 -2.87
N SER A 61 -21.77 -11.82 -1.80
CA SER A 61 -22.28 -11.79 -0.43
C SER A 61 -21.63 -10.72 0.47
N ASN A 62 -20.68 -9.93 -0.04
CA ASN A 62 -19.92 -8.92 0.73
C ASN A 62 -19.30 -9.47 2.04
N THR A 63 -18.78 -10.69 1.99
CA THR A 63 -18.23 -11.41 3.14
C THR A 63 -16.80 -11.00 3.49
N HIS A 64 -16.10 -10.29 2.60
CA HIS A 64 -14.70 -9.89 2.80
C HIS A 64 -14.44 -9.10 4.11
N ALA A 65 -15.43 -8.38 4.64
CA ALA A 65 -15.28 -7.66 5.91
C ALA A 65 -15.22 -8.58 7.14
N ALA A 66 -15.90 -9.73 7.11
CA ALA A 66 -16.05 -10.62 8.28
C ALA A 66 -14.72 -11.24 8.74
N GLY A 67 -13.78 -11.46 7.81
CA GLY A 67 -12.45 -12.03 8.08
C GLY A 67 -11.33 -10.99 8.20
N TYR A 68 -11.63 -9.69 8.12
CA TYR A 68 -10.60 -8.67 8.03
C TYR A 68 -9.89 -8.43 9.37
N GLY A 69 -8.60 -8.76 9.44
CA GLY A 69 -7.77 -8.54 10.62
C GLY A 69 -7.62 -7.06 10.96
N ASN A 70 -7.85 -6.68 12.22
CA ASN A 70 -7.72 -5.30 12.70
C ASN A 70 -7.02 -5.26 14.06
N ARG A 71 -6.43 -4.11 14.42
CA ARG A 71 -5.68 -3.93 15.67
C ARG A 71 -6.63 -3.79 16.86
N ARG A 72 -6.75 -4.86 17.66
CA ARG A 72 -7.64 -4.92 18.83
C ARG A 72 -7.12 -4.17 20.06
N CYS A 73 -5.87 -3.73 20.07
CA CYS A 73 -5.29 -2.97 21.18
C CYS A 73 -5.84 -1.53 21.29
N TRP A 74 -6.35 -0.96 20.19
CA TRP A 74 -6.93 0.40 20.18
C TRP A 74 -8.42 0.39 20.56
N PRO A 75 -8.97 1.49 21.10
CA PRO A 75 -10.41 1.67 21.28
C PRO A 75 -11.17 1.53 19.95
N LEU A 76 -12.43 1.07 20.00
CA LEU A 76 -13.21 0.79 18.78
C LEU A 76 -13.31 2.01 17.85
N ALA A 77 -13.42 3.21 18.40
CA ALA A 77 -13.57 4.46 17.65
C ALA A 77 -12.31 4.90 16.88
N GLU A 78 -11.13 4.43 17.30
CA GLU A 78 -9.82 4.82 16.74
C GLU A 78 -9.25 3.78 15.77
N ARG A 79 -9.96 2.66 15.59
CA ARG A 79 -9.58 1.61 14.62
C ARG A 79 -9.96 2.02 13.20
N MET A 80 -9.37 1.31 12.25
CA MET A 80 -9.81 1.34 10.86
C MET A 80 -11.29 0.89 10.79
N ARG A 81 -12.12 1.69 10.13
CA ARG A 81 -13.55 1.41 9.93
C ARG A 81 -13.72 0.46 8.75
N LEU A 82 -14.63 -0.50 8.87
CA LEU A 82 -14.96 -1.52 7.85
C LEU A 82 -16.40 -1.39 7.33
N THR A 83 -17.04 -0.26 7.61
CA THR A 83 -18.42 0.05 7.23
C THR A 83 -18.64 0.04 5.73
#